data_AF-A0A6L3X1R5-F1
#
_entry.id   AF-A0A6L3X1R5-F1
#
_cell.length_a   1.000
_cell.length_b   1.000
_cell.length_c   1.000
_cell.angle_alpha   90.00
_cell.angle_beta   90.00
_cell.angle_gamma   90.00
#
_symmetry.space_group_name_H-M   'P 1'
#
loop_
_entity.id
_entity.type
_entity.pdbx_description
1 polymer ?
#
loop_
_entity_poly.entity_id
_entity_poly.type
_entity_poly.pdbx_seq_one_letter_code
_entity_poly.pdbx_strand_id
1 'polypeptide(L)'
;MDKFRSLLPPSAIHPERAQEQASTELIAALDTDMVRKVKNPDTCPAHLLPWLAWEFAVDSWEEAWTEEEKRQVIRDAAYVHQQRST
;
A
#
# COMPACT_ATOMS: atom_id res chain seq x y z
N MET A 1 13.77 -13.22 -11.49
CA MET A 1 14.29 -14.06 -10.40
C MET A 1 15.44 -13.30 -9.79
N ASP A 2 15.13 -12.45 -8.83
CA ASP A 2 16.10 -11.66 -8.09
C ASP A 2 17.08 -12.59 -7.37
N LYS A 3 18.36 -12.44 -7.69
CA LYS A 3 19.43 -13.27 -7.16
C LYS A 3 19.62 -12.93 -5.69
N PHE A 4 19.27 -13.86 -4.80
CA PHE A 4 19.46 -13.72 -3.36
C PHE A 4 20.92 -13.31 -3.05
N ARG A 5 21.11 -12.13 -2.45
CA ARG A 5 22.41 -11.59 -2.08
C ARG A 5 22.63 -11.82 -0.59
N SER A 6 23.47 -12.80 -0.26
CA SER A 6 23.86 -13.11 1.11
C SER A 6 24.60 -11.92 1.74
N LEU A 7 24.17 -11.55 2.95
CA LEU A 7 24.75 -10.60 3.88
C LEU A 7 25.87 -11.22 4.72
N LEU A 8 25.95 -12.56 4.75
CA LEU A 8 26.97 -13.29 5.50
C LEU A 8 28.35 -13.22 4.81
N PRO A 9 29.45 -13.28 5.57
CA PRO A 9 30.79 -13.34 5.00
C PRO A 9 31.01 -14.61 4.17
N PRO A 10 31.99 -14.63 3.26
CA PRO A 10 32.32 -15.81 2.45
C PRO A 10 32.68 -17.06 3.28
N SER A 11 33.13 -16.87 4.52
CA SER A 11 33.47 -17.94 5.46
C SER A 11 32.27 -18.63 6.12
N ALA A 12 31.04 -18.14 5.91
CA ALA A 12 29.85 -18.71 6.53
C ALA A 12 29.62 -20.17 6.10
N ILE A 13 29.15 -20.99 7.06
CA ILE A 13 28.89 -22.41 6.82
C ILE A 13 27.51 -22.61 6.18
N HIS A 14 27.31 -23.77 5.54
CA HIS A 14 26.08 -24.08 4.82
C HIS A 14 24.78 -23.87 5.61
N PRO A 15 24.63 -24.34 6.87
CA PRO A 15 23.38 -24.14 7.61
C PRO A 15 23.10 -22.66 7.95
N GLU A 16 24.14 -21.83 8.14
CA GLU A 16 23.96 -20.40 8.37
C GLU A 16 23.38 -19.70 7.14
N ARG A 17 23.87 -20.05 5.94
CA ARG A 17 23.32 -19.54 4.68
C ARG A 17 21.90 -20.03 4.41
N ALA A 18 21.60 -21.28 4.74
CA ALA A 18 20.25 -21.82 4.60
C ALA A 18 19.25 -21.09 5.51
N GLN A 19 19.65 -20.81 6.75
CA GLN A 19 18.85 -20.02 7.70
C GLN A 19 18.63 -18.59 7.20
N GLU A 20 19.68 -17.94 6.70
CA GLU A 20 19.61 -16.59 6.15
C GLU A 20 18.63 -16.51 4.97
N GLN A 21 18.73 -17.45 4.05
CA GLN A 21 17.86 -17.52 2.87
C GLN A 21 16.40 -17.73 3.29
N ALA A 22 16.11 -18.73 4.14
CA ALA A 22 14.75 -19.02 4.60
C ALA A 22 14.11 -17.82 5.32
N SER A 23 14.89 -17.09 6.12
CA SER A 23 14.41 -15.92 6.85
C SER A 23 14.14 -14.74 5.92
N THR A 24 14.99 -14.53 4.91
CA THR A 24 14.88 -13.39 4.01
C THR A 24 13.82 -13.58 2.93
N GLU A 25 13.59 -14.81 2.47
CA GLU A 25 12.53 -15.12 1.48
C GLU A 25 11.16 -14.66 1.99
N LEU A 26 10.86 -14.84 3.28
CA LEU A 26 9.62 -14.37 3.89
C LEU A 26 9.49 -12.84 3.86
N ILE A 27 10.59 -12.12 4.10
CA ILE A 27 10.61 -10.65 4.09
C ILE A 27 10.48 -10.12 2.66
N ALA A 28 11.19 -10.73 1.71
CA ALA A 28 11.15 -10.35 0.30
C ALA A 28 9.79 -10.64 -0.36
N ALA A 29 9.05 -11.64 0.15
CA ALA A 29 7.70 -11.95 -0.31
C ALA A 29 6.63 -10.96 0.15
N LEU A 30 6.93 -10.09 1.14
CA LEU A 30 5.98 -9.07 1.58
C LEU A 30 5.83 -8.00 0.50
N ASP A 31 4.59 -7.80 0.03
CA ASP A 31 4.26 -6.73 -0.92
C ASP A 31 4.32 -5.37 -0.21
N THR A 32 5.50 -4.76 -0.22
CA THR A 32 5.72 -3.41 0.33
C THR A 32 4.96 -2.32 -0.44
N ASP A 33 4.55 -2.59 -1.68
CA ASP A 33 3.79 -1.63 -2.48
C ASP A 33 2.33 -1.53 -2.03
N MET A 34 1.86 -2.45 -1.18
CA MET A 34 0.50 -2.42 -0.62
C MET A 34 0.19 -1.08 0.06
N VAL A 35 1.15 -0.48 0.77
CA VAL A 35 0.96 0.84 1.41
C VAL A 35 0.75 1.93 0.36
N ARG A 36 1.50 1.89 -0.74
CA ARG A 36 1.34 2.84 -1.86
C ARG A 36 0.02 2.63 -2.58
N LYS A 37 -0.38 1.37 -2.78
CA LYS A 37 -1.65 1.01 -3.42
C LYS A 37 -2.85 1.52 -2.64
N VAL A 38 -2.81 1.43 -1.31
CA VAL A 38 -3.89 1.92 -0.43
C VAL A 38 -4.00 3.44 -0.44
N LYS A 39 -2.89 4.16 -0.58
CA LYS A 39 -2.88 5.63 -0.68
C LYS A 39 -3.36 6.18 -2.02
N ASN A 40 -3.47 5.36 -3.06
CA ASN A 40 -3.94 5.78 -4.37
C ASN A 40 -5.41 5.36 -4.57
N PRO A 41 -6.34 6.31 -4.79
CA PRO A 41 -7.77 6.02 -4.98
C PRO A 41 -8.07 4.99 -6.08
N ASP A 42 -7.24 4.94 -7.14
CA ASP A 42 -7.48 4.07 -8.29
C ASP A 42 -7.01 2.63 -8.07
N THR A 43 -6.01 2.42 -7.20
CA THR A 43 -5.46 1.08 -6.91
C THR A 43 -5.88 0.55 -5.54
N CYS A 44 -6.54 1.38 -4.73
CA CYS A 44 -6.96 1.00 -3.39
C CYS A 44 -8.10 -0.03 -3.44
N PRO A 45 -8.00 -1.12 -2.68
CA PRO A 45 -9.07 -2.10 -2.62
C PRO A 45 -10.33 -1.51 -1.97
N ALA A 46 -11.51 -1.92 -2.45
CA ALA A 46 -12.78 -1.29 -2.09
C ALA A 46 -13.07 -1.22 -0.59
N HIS A 47 -12.65 -2.25 0.16
CA HIS A 47 -12.83 -2.32 1.62
C HIS A 47 -12.03 -1.26 2.40
N LEU A 48 -11.00 -0.64 1.79
CA LEU A 48 -10.19 0.42 2.40
C LEU A 48 -10.55 1.82 1.90
N LEU A 49 -11.43 1.94 0.90
CA LEU A 49 -11.90 3.24 0.41
C LEU A 49 -12.52 4.11 1.51
N PRO A 50 -13.32 3.60 2.48
CA PRO A 50 -13.84 4.43 3.57
C PRO A 50 -12.75 5.02 4.45
N TRP A 51 -11.67 4.28 4.69
CA TRP A 51 -10.53 4.76 5.47
C TRP A 51 -9.75 5.84 4.73
N LEU A 52 -9.61 5.68 3.42
CA LEU A 52 -9.00 6.69 2.57
C LEU A 52 -9.84 7.98 2.56
N ALA A 53 -11.17 7.85 2.43
CA ALA A 53 -12.09 8.99 2.48
C ALA A 53 -12.01 9.76 3.81
N TRP A 54 -11.83 9.04 4.92
CA TRP A 54 -11.58 9.65 6.23
C TRP A 54 -10.26 10.44 6.26
N GLU A 55 -9.17 9.91 5.69
CA GLU A 55 -7.88 10.62 5.58
C GLU A 55 -8.01 11.92 4.75
N PHE A 56 -8.85 11.91 3.71
CA PHE A 56 -9.15 13.08 2.87
C PHE A 56 -10.25 14.00 3.42
N ALA A 57 -10.75 13.74 4.64
CA ALA A 57 -11.81 14.53 5.29
C ALA A 57 -13.06 14.73 4.42
N VAL A 58 -13.49 13.68 3.73
CA VAL A 58 -14.70 13.70 2.89
C VAL A 58 -15.94 13.84 3.78
N ASP A 59 -16.66 14.95 3.67
CA ASP A 59 -17.90 15.21 4.43
C ASP A 59 -19.10 14.37 3.96
N SER A 60 -19.12 13.95 2.69
CA SER A 60 -20.23 13.22 2.06
C SER A 60 -19.80 11.80 1.72
N TRP A 61 -20.16 10.82 2.55
CA TRP A 61 -19.85 9.41 2.34
C TRP A 61 -21.10 8.54 2.51
N GLU A 62 -21.54 7.87 1.45
CA GLU A 62 -22.63 6.90 1.53
C GLU A 62 -22.16 5.49 1.14
N GLU A 63 -22.54 4.50 1.95
CA GLU A 63 -22.18 3.10 1.71
C GLU A 63 -22.88 2.51 0.48
N ALA A 64 -24.03 3.06 0.09
CA ALA A 64 -24.81 2.64 -1.06
C ALA A 64 -24.18 3.02 -2.42
N TRP A 65 -23.18 3.92 -2.43
CA TRP A 65 -22.51 4.34 -3.66
C TRP A 65 -21.68 3.20 -4.28
N THR A 66 -21.60 3.23 -5.61
CA THR A 66 -20.72 2.34 -6.38
C THR A 66 -19.24 2.61 -6.06
N GLU A 67 -18.38 1.64 -6.34
CA GLU A 67 -16.93 1.81 -6.11
C GLU A 67 -16.36 2.97 -6.93
N GLU A 68 -16.81 3.16 -8.17
CA GLU A 68 -16.41 4.29 -9.01
C GLU A 68 -16.82 5.64 -8.42
N GLU A 69 -18.05 5.78 -7.92
CA GLU A 69 -18.52 7.02 -7.28
C GLU A 69 -17.71 7.34 -6.02
N LYS A 70 -17.47 6.33 -5.17
CA LYS A 70 -16.63 6.48 -3.96
C LYS A 70 -15.23 6.96 -4.31
N ARG A 71 -14.62 6.39 -5.36
CA ARG A 71 -13.29 6.79 -5.83
C ARG A 71 -13.28 8.20 -6.40
N GLN A 72 -14.33 8.58 -7.14
CA GLN A 72 -14.47 9.91 -7.71
C GLN A 72 -14.54 10.98 -6.61
N VAL A 73 -15.37 10.77 -5.59
CA VAL A 73 -15.51 11.72 -4.46
C VAL A 73 -14.19 11.90 -3.71
N ILE A 74 -13.41 10.82 -3.50
CA ILE A 74 -12.07 10.92 -2.88
C ILE A 74 -11.10 11.74 -3.74
N ARG A 75 -11.11 11.56 -5.08
CA ARG A 75 -10.27 12.37 -5.99
C ARG A 75 -10.68 13.84 -5.94
N ASP A 76 -11.97 14.11 -5.92
CA ASP A 76 -12.51 15.47 -5.92
C ASP A 76 -12.30 16.18 -4.58
N ALA A 77 -12.22 15.45 -3.46
CA ALA A 77 -11.98 16.01 -2.13
C ALA A 77 -10.67 16.80 -2.05
N ALA A 78 -9.60 16.30 -2.68
CA ALA A 78 -8.32 17.01 -2.76
C ALA A 78 -8.45 18.35 -3.52
N TYR A 79 -9.27 18.38 -4.57
CA TYR A 79 -9.54 19.57 -5.37
C TYR A 79 -10.42 20.58 -4.61
N VAL A 80 -11.48 20.11 -3.94
CA VAL A 80 -12.38 20.94 -3.13
C VAL A 80 -11.64 21.62 -1.98
N HIS A 81 -10.72 20.91 -1.31
CA HIS A 81 -9.90 21.51 -0.26
C HIS A 81 -8.95 22.59 -0.77
N GLN A 82 -8.40 22.42 -1.97
CA GLN A 82 -7.57 23.43 -2.62
C GLN A 82 -8.37 24.69 -2.98
N GLN A 83 -9.62 24.54 -3.45
CA GLN A 83 -10.50 25.66 -3.79
C GLN A 83 -11.07 26.39 -2.58
N ARG A 84 -11.32 25.71 -1.45
CA ARG A 84 -11.81 26.34 -0.20
C ARG A 84 -10.76 27.15 0.54
N SER A 85 -9.48 27.02 0.18
CA SER A 85 -8.37 27.75 0.80
C SER A 85 -8.06 29.10 0.12
N THR A 86 -8.88 29.52 -0.85
CA THR A 86 -8.95 30.89 -1.40
C THR A 86 -10.24 31.57 -0.95
#